data_AF-A0A150V9B9-F1
#
_entry.id   AF-A0A150V9B9-F1
#
_cell.length_a   1.000
_cell.length_b   1.000
_cell.length_c   1.000
_cell.angle_alpha   90.00
_cell.angle_beta   90.00
_cell.angle_gamma   90.00
#
_symmetry.space_group_name_H-M   'P 1'
#
loop_
_entity.id
_entity.type
_entity.pdbx_description
1 polymer ?
#
loop_
_entity_poly.entity_id
_entity_poly.type
_entity_poly.pdbx_seq_one_letter_code
_entity_poly.pdbx_strand_id
1 'polypeptide(L)'
;MTLVSQIKSATLFACSFTYFGALLHYTLEPIAELERCQSSVEETQILLQNIRVLKIEELELVKKAAALSAAAAIGTFSWPSATSAYWLSELFWYAGLWFSIFALDLPETDDKALCRALLRLFLRPQGDQSDLEKGRHTTQHLVFDWKLAFLWQYPMMMMSYSWVCFLLGYAIYLLSPLLPTNDPKPRVASEITALGIGALAALNFQANSWLSRRAIRALKEDQERYVAKESKTRNEKFAPNVDDASKQPLDQTGSSDTSAS
;
A
#
# COMPACT_ATOMS: atom_id res chain seq x y z
N MET A 1 -13.49 -20.56 13.80
CA MET A 1 -12.82 -19.25 13.71
C MET A 1 -12.90 -18.58 15.08
N THR A 2 -11.78 -18.38 15.77
CA THR A 2 -11.78 -17.99 17.19
C THR A 2 -12.11 -16.50 17.37
N LEU A 3 -12.75 -16.14 18.49
CA LEU A 3 -13.11 -14.77 18.90
C LEU A 3 -11.92 -13.79 18.77
N VAL A 4 -10.71 -14.27 19.03
CA VAL A 4 -9.45 -13.55 18.88
C VAL A 4 -9.17 -13.14 17.42
N SER A 5 -9.58 -13.95 16.44
CA SER A 5 -9.49 -13.62 15.02
C SER A 5 -10.48 -12.52 14.62
N GLN A 6 -11.69 -12.54 15.19
CA GLN A 6 -12.72 -11.54 14.93
C GLN A 6 -12.33 -10.18 15.53
N ILE A 7 -11.85 -10.16 16.77
CA ILE A 7 -11.37 -8.93 17.44
C ILE A 7 -10.17 -8.36 16.69
N LYS A 8 -9.18 -9.18 16.30
CA LYS A 8 -8.04 -8.73 15.51
C LYS A 8 -8.49 -8.10 14.19
N SER A 9 -9.43 -8.73 13.47
CA SER A 9 -9.93 -8.20 12.20
C SER A 9 -10.72 -6.90 12.37
N ALA A 10 -11.51 -6.77 13.43
CA ALA A 10 -12.31 -5.57 13.72
C ALA A 10 -11.45 -4.40 14.17
N THR A 11 -10.46 -4.63 15.05
CA THR A 11 -9.50 -3.60 15.47
C THR A 11 -8.65 -3.13 14.29
N LEU A 12 -8.19 -4.06 13.47
CA LEU A 12 -7.45 -3.73 12.25
C LEU A 12 -8.30 -2.92 11.27
N PHE A 13 -9.56 -3.31 11.06
CA PHE A 13 -10.48 -2.56 10.21
C PHE A 13 -10.69 -1.16 10.76
N ALA A 14 -10.97 -1.00 12.05
CA ALA A 14 -11.16 0.31 12.69
C ALA A 14 -9.93 1.21 12.60
N CYS A 15 -8.73 0.63 12.72
CA CYS A 15 -7.48 1.36 12.66
C CYS A 15 -7.04 1.75 11.24
N SER A 16 -7.36 0.94 10.23
CA SER A 16 -7.10 1.28 8.83
C SER A 16 -8.25 2.07 8.20
N PHE A 17 -9.45 2.05 8.79
CA PHE A 17 -10.68 2.64 8.22
C PHE A 17 -10.50 4.10 7.83
N THR A 18 -9.78 4.86 8.65
CA THR A 18 -9.61 6.31 8.49
C THR A 18 -8.75 6.70 7.29
N TYR A 19 -7.98 5.77 6.73
CA TYR A 19 -7.18 6.00 5.53
C TYR A 19 -7.36 4.93 4.44
N PHE A 20 -8.17 3.89 4.68
CA PHE A 20 -8.35 2.77 3.75
C PHE A 20 -8.89 3.19 2.39
N GLY A 21 -9.86 4.13 2.37
CA GLY A 21 -10.39 4.66 1.10
C GLY A 21 -9.32 5.40 0.30
N ALA A 22 -8.50 6.20 0.97
CA ALA A 22 -7.40 6.91 0.34
C ALA A 22 -6.29 5.96 -0.13
N LEU A 23 -5.95 4.92 0.65
CA LEU A 23 -5.04 3.86 0.25
C LEU A 23 -5.51 3.12 -1.02
N LEU A 24 -6.81 2.83 -1.08
CA LEU A 24 -7.40 2.15 -2.22
C LEU A 24 -7.27 3.01 -3.48
N HIS A 25 -7.70 4.27 -3.39
CA HIS A 25 -7.77 5.18 -4.53
C HIS A 25 -6.41 5.68 -5.02
N TYR A 26 -5.51 6.09 -4.11
CA TYR A 26 -4.23 6.70 -4.47
C TYR A 26 -3.11 5.69 -4.72
N THR A 27 -3.29 4.42 -4.36
CA THR A 27 -2.21 3.43 -4.44
C THR A 27 -2.65 2.10 -5.00
N LEU A 28 -3.64 1.41 -4.42
CA LEU A 28 -3.97 0.05 -4.88
C LEU A 28 -4.58 0.03 -6.29
N GLU A 29 -5.53 0.92 -6.58
CA GLU A 29 -6.20 0.99 -7.89
C GLU A 29 -5.24 1.37 -9.04
N PRO A 30 -4.38 2.40 -8.91
CA PRO A 30 -3.41 2.72 -9.95
C PRO A 30 -2.34 1.64 -10.15
N ILE A 31 -1.94 0.92 -9.10
CA ILE A 31 -0.98 -0.19 -9.22
C ILE A 31 -1.59 -1.36 -9.98
N ALA A 32 -2.83 -1.72 -9.65
CA ALA A 32 -3.56 -2.78 -10.34
C ALA A 32 -3.76 -2.45 -11.83
N GLU A 33 -4.03 -1.18 -12.15
CA GLU A 33 -4.15 -0.74 -13.54
C GLU A 33 -2.79 -0.75 -14.25
N LEU A 34 -1.70 -0.40 -13.55
CA LEU A 34 -0.36 -0.43 -14.11
C LEU A 34 0.09 -1.85 -14.48
N GLU A 35 -0.31 -2.83 -13.68
CA GLU A 35 -0.04 -4.24 -13.95
C GLU A 35 -0.79 -4.74 -15.19
N ARG A 36 -2.01 -4.24 -15.45
CA ARG A 36 -2.79 -4.59 -16.64
C ARG A 36 -2.23 -3.99 -17.93
N CYS A 37 -1.66 -2.79 -17.87
CA CYS A 37 -1.15 -2.06 -19.04
C CYS A 37 0.32 -2.36 -19.39
N GLN A 38 1.00 -3.31 -18.71
CA GLN A 38 2.43 -3.61 -18.96
C GLN A 38 2.74 -4.12 -20.38
N SER A 39 1.72 -4.46 -21.18
CA SER A 39 1.89 -4.90 -22.57
C SER A 39 2.26 -3.76 -23.54
N SER A 40 1.93 -2.51 -23.21
CA SER A 40 2.18 -1.33 -24.05
C SER A 40 3.05 -0.29 -23.31
N VAL A 41 4.18 0.05 -23.92
CA VAL A 41 5.14 1.03 -23.36
C VAL A 41 4.52 2.43 -23.26
N GLU A 42 3.73 2.82 -24.26
CA GLU A 42 3.10 4.15 -24.31
C GLU A 42 2.01 4.29 -23.22
N GLU A 43 1.15 3.28 -23.07
CA GLU A 43 0.10 3.26 -22.04
C GLU A 43 0.70 3.26 -20.63
N THR A 44 1.75 2.47 -20.42
CA THR A 44 2.49 2.42 -19.15
C THR A 44 3.07 3.79 -18.80
N GLN A 45 3.65 4.51 -19.77
CA GLN A 45 4.21 5.85 -19.55
C GLN A 45 3.13 6.88 -19.20
N ILE A 46 1.98 6.85 -19.87
CA ILE A 46 0.86 7.75 -19.57
C ILE A 46 0.32 7.48 -18.16
N LEU A 47 0.13 6.21 -17.80
CA LEU A 47 -0.38 5.84 -16.49
C LEU A 47 0.60 6.19 -15.36
N LEU A 48 1.90 6.07 -15.59
CA LEU A 48 2.95 6.52 -14.67
C LEU A 48 2.90 8.03 -14.41
N GLN A 49 2.64 8.83 -15.45
CA GLN A 49 2.47 10.27 -15.30
C GLN A 49 1.22 10.58 -14.46
N ASN A 50 0.12 9.87 -14.69
CA ASN A 50 -1.11 10.04 -13.93
C ASN A 50 -0.92 9.69 -12.45
N ILE A 51 -0.27 8.55 -12.15
CA ILE A 51 0.09 8.15 -10.78
C ILE A 51 0.91 9.22 -10.08
N ARG A 52 1.85 9.84 -10.80
CA ARG A 52 2.69 10.89 -10.25
C ARG A 52 1.89 12.15 -9.91
N VAL A 53 0.97 12.57 -10.79
CA VAL A 53 0.11 13.74 -10.52
C VAL A 53 -0.77 13.48 -9.31
N LEU A 54 -1.45 12.32 -9.28
CA LEU A 54 -2.28 11.91 -8.14
C LEU A 54 -1.50 11.88 -6.84
N LYS A 55 -0.24 11.39 -6.86
CA LYS A 55 0.56 11.38 -5.64
C LYS A 55 0.94 12.77 -5.16
N ILE A 56 1.29 13.67 -6.07
CA ILE A 56 1.64 15.04 -5.69
C ILE A 56 0.43 15.71 -5.01
N GLU A 57 -0.76 15.54 -5.58
CA GLU A 57 -2.01 16.03 -4.99
C GLU A 57 -2.27 15.41 -3.61
N GLU A 58 -2.07 14.10 -3.46
CA GLU A 58 -2.17 13.39 -2.19
C GLU A 58 -1.21 13.96 -1.14
N LEU A 59 0.06 14.14 -1.50
CA LEU A 59 1.09 14.68 -0.59
C LEU A 59 0.79 16.13 -0.21
N GLU A 60 0.30 16.95 -1.14
CA GLU A 60 -0.10 18.33 -0.87
C GLU A 60 -1.29 18.37 0.10
N LEU A 61 -2.29 17.51 -0.10
CA LEU A 61 -3.42 17.34 0.81
C LEU A 61 -2.93 16.91 2.21
N VAL A 62 -2.07 15.90 2.27
CA VAL A 62 -1.49 15.39 3.53
C VAL A 62 -0.74 16.49 4.26
N LYS A 63 0.10 17.28 3.59
CA LYS A 63 0.83 18.40 4.20
C LYS A 63 -0.12 19.45 4.75
N LYS A 64 -1.13 19.88 3.98
CA LYS A 64 -2.13 20.86 4.42
C LYS A 64 -2.93 20.35 5.62
N ALA A 65 -3.40 19.10 5.56
CA ALA A 65 -4.18 18.48 6.63
C ALA A 65 -3.34 18.24 7.90
N ALA A 66 -2.09 17.83 7.76
CA ALA A 66 -1.15 17.67 8.87
C ALA A 66 -0.84 19.02 9.52
N ALA A 67 -0.53 20.05 8.74
CA ALA A 67 -0.31 21.40 9.24
C ALA A 67 -1.53 21.96 9.98
N LEU A 68 -2.74 21.74 9.44
CA LEU A 68 -3.99 22.12 10.10
C LEU A 68 -4.17 21.39 11.43
N SER A 69 -3.92 20.08 11.48
CA SER A 69 -4.00 19.30 12.72
C SER A 69 -2.98 19.76 13.76
N ALA A 70 -1.75 20.09 13.34
CA ALA A 70 -0.70 20.62 14.20
C ALA A 70 -1.11 21.97 14.80
N ALA A 71 -1.59 22.88 13.96
CA ALA A 71 -2.08 24.18 14.37
C ALA A 71 -3.27 24.07 15.34
N ALA A 72 -4.19 23.13 15.09
CA ALA A 72 -5.32 22.87 15.97
C ALA A 72 -4.86 22.35 17.35
N ALA A 73 -3.92 21.38 17.38
CA ALA A 73 -3.35 20.85 18.62
C ALA A 73 -2.58 21.92 19.42
N ILE A 74 -1.81 22.78 18.74
CA ILE A 74 -1.14 23.93 19.37
C ILE A 74 -2.18 24.93 19.90
N GLY A 75 -3.24 25.19 19.13
CA GLY A 75 -4.34 26.06 19.54
C GLY A 75 -5.03 25.57 20.81
N THR A 76 -5.24 24.26 20.96
CA THR A 76 -5.85 23.70 22.18
C THR A 76 -4.98 23.86 23.42
N PHE A 77 -3.65 23.91 23.27
CA PHE A 77 -2.74 24.19 24.40
C PHE A 77 -2.84 25.62 24.92
N SER A 78 -3.44 26.55 24.17
CA SER A 78 -3.70 27.91 24.66
C SER A 78 -4.90 28.01 25.60
N TRP A 79 -5.69 26.94 25.74
CA TRP A 79 -6.91 26.98 26.54
C TRP A 79 -6.61 26.90 28.04
N PRO A 80 -7.09 27.86 28.86
CA PRO A 80 -6.84 27.84 30.30
C PRO A 80 -7.43 26.61 30.98
N SER A 81 -8.58 26.14 30.48
CA SER A 81 -9.26 24.92 30.96
C SER A 81 -8.59 23.62 30.51
N ALA A 82 -7.59 23.65 29.62
CA ALA A 82 -6.84 22.44 29.27
C ALA A 82 -6.12 21.87 30.50
N THR A 83 -5.59 22.74 31.36
CA THR A 83 -4.87 22.34 32.58
C THR A 83 -5.74 21.69 33.65
N SER A 84 -7.06 21.91 33.60
CA SER A 84 -8.04 21.30 34.51
C SER A 84 -8.77 20.11 33.90
N ALA A 85 -8.56 19.84 32.61
CA ALA A 85 -9.16 18.71 31.92
C ALA A 85 -8.53 17.38 32.33
N TYR A 86 -9.20 16.28 32.00
CA TYR A 86 -8.66 14.95 32.25
C TYR A 86 -7.35 14.77 31.46
N TRP A 87 -6.28 14.36 32.15
CA TRP A 87 -4.92 14.28 31.61
C TRP A 87 -4.79 13.47 30.31
N LEU A 88 -5.71 12.52 30.07
CA LEU A 88 -5.74 11.72 28.85
C LEU A 88 -6.00 12.60 27.60
N SER A 89 -6.73 13.70 27.75
CA SER A 89 -6.95 14.69 26.67
C SER A 89 -5.64 15.29 26.19
N GLU A 90 -4.80 15.75 27.12
CA GLU A 90 -3.50 16.35 26.80
C GLU A 90 -2.58 15.32 26.11
N LEU A 91 -2.57 14.09 26.61
CA LEU A 91 -1.79 13.00 26.02
C LEU A 91 -2.16 12.74 24.55
N PHE A 92 -3.45 12.72 24.24
CA PHE A 92 -3.92 12.53 22.87
C PHE A 92 -3.59 13.72 21.96
N TRP A 93 -3.65 14.96 22.46
CA TRP A 93 -3.21 16.12 21.68
C TRP A 93 -1.71 16.13 21.42
N TYR A 94 -0.88 15.76 22.40
CA TYR A 94 0.56 15.60 22.18
C TYR A 94 0.88 14.49 21.19
N ALA A 95 0.20 13.34 21.29
CA ALA A 95 0.37 12.25 20.33
C ALA A 95 -0.04 12.67 18.91
N GLY A 96 -1.17 13.38 18.78
CA GLY A 96 -1.63 13.94 17.51
C GLY A 96 -0.60 14.91 16.91
N LEU A 97 -0.06 15.82 17.73
CA LEU A 97 0.99 16.74 17.32
C LEU A 97 2.24 16.00 16.82
N TRP A 98 2.71 14.97 17.53
CA TRP A 98 3.83 14.15 17.07
C TRP A 98 3.58 13.52 15.71
N PHE A 99 2.40 12.90 15.51
CA PHE A 99 2.05 12.31 14.23
C PHE A 99 1.96 13.36 13.11
N SER A 100 1.46 14.56 13.41
CA SER A 100 1.41 15.66 12.44
C SER A 100 2.82 16.11 12.00
N ILE A 101 3.77 16.15 12.92
CA ILE A 101 5.17 16.50 12.62
C ILE A 101 5.80 15.42 11.75
N PHE A 102 5.62 14.14 12.08
CA PHE A 102 6.11 13.04 11.25
C PHE A 102 5.46 12.97 9.86
N ALA A 103 4.21 13.42 9.72
CA ALA A 103 3.56 13.55 8.42
C ALA A 103 4.14 14.71 7.58
N LEU A 104 4.68 15.75 8.23
CA LEU A 104 5.32 16.91 7.61
C LEU A 104 6.81 16.69 7.29
N ASP A 105 7.47 15.74 7.96
CA ASP A 105 8.90 15.39 7.80
C ASP A 105 9.20 14.63 6.48
N LEU A 106 8.58 15.08 5.40
CA LEU A 106 8.90 14.68 4.04
C LEU A 106 10.07 15.54 3.55
N PRO A 107 11.07 14.96 2.87
CA PRO A 107 12.19 15.74 2.36
C PRO A 107 11.67 16.85 1.47
N GLU A 108 12.03 18.10 1.78
CA GLU A 108 11.69 19.33 1.03
C GLU A 108 12.36 19.39 -0.36
N THR A 109 12.87 18.26 -0.85
CA THR A 109 13.41 18.13 -2.19
C THR A 109 12.24 18.18 -3.15
N ASP A 110 12.20 19.18 -4.04
CA ASP A 110 11.24 19.37 -5.15
C ASP A 110 10.31 18.16 -5.27
N ASP A 111 9.06 18.25 -4.76
CA ASP A 111 8.15 17.10 -4.59
C ASP A 111 8.06 16.24 -5.87
N LYS A 112 8.27 16.89 -7.02
CA LYS A 112 8.42 16.31 -8.35
C LYS A 112 9.67 15.45 -8.53
N ALA A 113 10.83 15.85 -8.04
CA ALA A 113 12.08 15.09 -8.03
C ALA A 113 12.03 13.91 -7.04
N LEU A 114 11.49 14.10 -5.83
CA LEU A 114 11.30 13.01 -4.87
C LEU A 114 10.34 11.95 -5.43
N CYS A 115 9.18 12.36 -5.96
CA CYS A 115 8.26 11.44 -6.60
C CYS A 115 8.90 10.72 -7.80
N ARG A 116 9.75 11.39 -8.58
CA ARG A 116 10.51 10.74 -9.68
C ARG A 116 11.51 9.71 -9.17
N ALA A 117 12.27 10.04 -8.14
CA ALA A 117 13.27 9.14 -7.56
C ALA A 117 12.61 7.92 -6.93
N LEU A 118 11.52 8.15 -6.20
CA LEU A 118 10.73 7.09 -5.58
C LEU A 118 10.03 6.23 -6.63
N LEU A 119 9.39 6.79 -7.67
CA LEU A 119 8.85 5.99 -8.78
C LEU A 119 9.96 5.14 -9.41
N ARG A 120 11.14 5.70 -9.68
CA ARG A 120 12.26 4.94 -10.25
C ARG A 120 12.74 3.80 -9.35
N LEU A 121 12.70 3.99 -8.03
CA LEU A 121 12.99 2.95 -7.04
C LEU A 121 11.84 1.92 -6.93
N PHE A 122 10.61 2.36 -7.13
CA PHE A 122 9.37 1.57 -7.07
C PHE A 122 9.25 0.61 -8.24
N LEU A 123 9.66 1.11 -9.41
CA LEU A 123 9.60 0.49 -10.71
C LEU A 123 11.00 0.05 -11.07
N ARG A 124 11.50 -0.95 -10.35
CA ARG A 124 12.78 -1.55 -10.71
C ARG A 124 12.52 -2.46 -11.92
N PRO A 125 13.10 -2.19 -13.10
CA PRO A 125 12.97 -3.08 -14.23
C PRO A 125 13.62 -4.42 -13.85
N GLN A 126 12.84 -5.50 -13.84
CA GLN A 126 13.39 -6.84 -13.65
C GLN A 126 13.89 -7.33 -15.00
N GLY A 127 15.06 -6.85 -15.40
CA GLY A 127 15.83 -7.43 -16.49
C GLY A 127 16.87 -8.37 -15.90
N ASP A 128 16.82 -9.65 -16.27
CA ASP A 128 17.98 -10.50 -16.13
C ASP A 128 19.10 -9.86 -16.95
N GLN A 129 20.21 -9.49 -16.29
CA GLN A 129 21.30 -8.74 -16.93
C GLN A 129 21.90 -9.54 -18.11
N SER A 130 21.68 -10.85 -18.10
CA SER A 130 22.08 -11.81 -19.14
C SER A 130 21.28 -11.71 -20.45
N ASP A 131 20.06 -11.16 -20.44
CA ASP A 131 19.22 -11.00 -21.64
C ASP A 131 19.52 -9.71 -22.41
N LEU A 132 20.10 -8.70 -21.77
CA LEU A 132 20.53 -7.46 -22.42
C LEU A 132 21.66 -7.69 -23.42
N GLU A 133 22.52 -8.68 -23.19
CA GLU A 133 23.61 -9.05 -24.12
C GLU A 133 23.10 -9.76 -25.39
N LYS A 134 21.88 -10.33 -25.36
CA LYS A 134 21.34 -11.11 -26.50
C LYS A 134 20.48 -10.30 -27.47
N GLY A 135 20.31 -8.99 -27.26
CA GLY A 135 19.60 -8.11 -28.20
C GLY A 135 18.14 -8.50 -28.46
N ARG A 136 17.52 -9.34 -27.63
CA ARG A 136 16.07 -9.57 -27.67
C ARG A 136 15.39 -8.41 -26.96
N HIS A 137 14.45 -7.78 -27.66
CA HIS A 137 13.45 -6.90 -27.04
C HIS A 137 12.57 -7.74 -26.10
N THR A 138 13.10 -8.10 -24.94
CA THR A 138 12.33 -8.77 -23.90
C THR A 138 11.52 -7.70 -23.18
N THR A 139 10.20 -7.87 -23.20
CA THR A 139 9.22 -7.02 -22.54
C THR A 139 9.66 -6.74 -21.11
N GLN A 140 9.96 -5.48 -20.78
CA GLN A 140 10.42 -5.10 -19.45
C GLN A 140 9.28 -5.27 -18.45
N HIS A 141 9.30 -6.36 -17.68
CA HIS A 141 8.34 -6.56 -16.62
C HIS A 141 8.73 -5.66 -15.44
N LEU A 142 7.81 -4.78 -15.04
CA LEU A 142 8.02 -3.88 -13.91
C LEU A 142 7.69 -4.65 -12.64
N VAL A 143 8.67 -4.76 -11.74
CA VAL A 143 8.46 -5.40 -10.43
C VAL A 143 8.28 -4.35 -9.37
N PHE A 144 7.26 -4.57 -8.57
CA PHE A 144 6.82 -3.67 -7.54
C PHE A 144 7.51 -3.95 -6.19
N ASP A 145 8.25 -2.97 -5.66
CA ASP A 145 8.79 -3.08 -4.30
C ASP A 145 7.78 -2.59 -3.24
N TRP A 146 7.12 -3.55 -2.61
CA TRP A 146 6.12 -3.31 -1.57
C TRP A 146 6.67 -2.65 -0.30
N LYS A 147 7.98 -2.77 -0.01
CA LYS A 147 8.57 -2.03 1.13
C LYS A 147 8.56 -0.53 0.84
N LEU A 148 8.79 -0.17 -0.42
CA LEU A 148 8.72 1.21 -0.84
C LEU A 148 7.27 1.72 -0.88
N ALA A 149 6.29 0.84 -1.13
CA ALA A 149 4.86 1.22 -1.08
C ALA A 149 4.39 1.55 0.33
N PHE A 150 4.97 0.87 1.32
CA PHE A 150 4.75 1.23 2.70
C PHE A 150 5.34 2.61 3.02
N LEU A 151 6.58 2.90 2.60
CA LEU A 151 7.19 4.21 2.77
C LEU A 151 6.40 5.30 2.03
N TRP A 152 5.85 4.97 0.87
CA TRP A 152 4.99 5.85 0.06
C TRP A 152 3.69 6.23 0.77
N GLN A 153 3.15 5.35 1.61
CA GLN A 153 1.90 5.54 2.34
C GLN A 153 2.08 6.08 3.77
N TYR A 154 3.33 6.10 4.26
CA TYR A 154 3.66 6.54 5.61
C TYR A 154 3.12 7.94 5.97
N PRO A 155 3.27 8.99 5.14
CA PRO A 155 2.82 10.33 5.50
C PRO A 155 1.29 10.43 5.64
N MET A 156 0.55 9.76 4.74
CA MET A 156 -0.92 9.70 4.80
C MET A 156 -1.39 9.02 6.08
N MET A 157 -0.75 7.91 6.45
CA MET A 157 -1.08 7.18 7.67
C MET A 157 -0.81 8.03 8.92
N MET A 158 0.33 8.72 8.98
CA MET A 158 0.66 9.62 10.10
C MET A 158 -0.32 10.80 10.20
N MET A 159 -0.69 11.41 9.08
CA MET A 159 -1.69 12.47 9.05
C MET A 159 -3.06 11.99 9.54
N SER A 160 -3.50 10.80 9.13
CA SER A 160 -4.76 10.22 9.59
C SER A 160 -4.77 9.99 11.10
N TYR A 161 -3.69 9.43 11.65
CA TYR A 161 -3.55 9.21 13.09
C TYR A 161 -3.49 10.51 13.90
N SER A 162 -2.88 11.56 13.34
CA SER A 162 -2.92 12.89 13.95
C SER A 162 -4.35 13.34 14.21
N TRP A 163 -5.21 13.28 13.19
CA TRP A 163 -6.61 13.69 13.29
C TRP A 163 -7.41 12.82 14.26
N VAL A 164 -7.22 11.51 14.24
CA VAL A 164 -7.90 10.61 15.17
C VAL A 164 -7.52 10.92 16.62
N CYS A 165 -6.22 11.11 16.90
CA CYS A 165 -5.76 11.46 18.24
C CYS A 165 -6.30 12.84 18.65
N PHE A 166 -6.28 13.82 17.75
CA PHE A 166 -6.81 15.15 18.02
C PHE A 166 -8.30 15.12 18.40
N LEU A 167 -9.13 14.45 17.60
CA LEU A 167 -10.57 14.32 17.84
C LEU A 167 -10.87 13.54 19.12
N LEU A 168 -10.10 12.49 19.41
CA LEU A 168 -10.26 11.70 20.63
C LEU A 168 -9.91 12.51 21.88
N GLY A 169 -8.80 13.28 21.84
CA GLY A 169 -8.46 14.24 22.89
C GLY A 169 -9.57 15.26 23.08
N TYR A 170 -10.11 15.81 21.99
CA TYR A 170 -11.21 16.76 22.02
C TYR A 170 -12.50 16.17 22.64
N ALA A 171 -12.85 14.93 22.31
CA ALA A 171 -14.00 14.25 22.89
C ALA A 171 -13.83 14.05 24.41
N ILE A 172 -12.64 13.64 24.85
CA ILE A 172 -12.33 13.48 26.28
C ILE A 172 -12.36 14.81 27.01
N TYR A 173 -11.88 15.89 26.39
CA TYR A 173 -12.00 17.24 26.91
C TYR A 173 -13.47 17.64 27.16
N LEU A 174 -14.35 17.39 26.18
CA LEU A 174 -15.78 17.67 26.32
C LEU A 174 -16.48 16.80 27.38
N LEU A 175 -16.02 15.57 27.56
CA LEU A 175 -16.54 14.63 28.56
C LEU A 175 -15.93 14.83 29.96
N SER A 176 -14.83 15.60 30.08
CA SER A 176 -14.17 15.88 31.36
C SER A 176 -15.09 16.41 32.46
N PRO A 177 -16.05 17.33 32.24
CA PRO A 177 -16.98 17.75 33.29
C PRO A 177 -17.93 16.64 33.79
N LEU A 178 -18.08 15.54 33.05
CA LEU A 178 -18.93 14.41 33.43
C LEU A 178 -18.15 13.30 34.16
N LEU A 179 -16.81 13.37 34.16
CA LEU A 179 -15.96 12.37 34.81
C LEU A 179 -15.76 12.72 36.29
N PRO A 180 -15.97 11.76 37.22
CA PRO A 180 -15.78 12.01 38.64
C PRO A 180 -14.30 12.31 38.95
N THR A 181 -14.02 13.53 39.40
CA THR A 181 -12.69 14.10 39.67
C THR A 181 -12.08 13.69 41.02
N ASN A 182 -12.57 12.62 41.65
CA ASN A 182 -12.35 12.35 43.07
C ASN A 182 -11.04 11.66 43.45
N ASP A 183 -10.07 11.46 42.56
CA ASP A 183 -8.78 10.83 42.93
C ASP A 183 -7.54 11.67 42.61
N PRO A 184 -6.62 11.83 43.59
CA PRO A 184 -5.33 12.46 43.38
C PRO A 184 -4.41 11.54 42.57
N LYS A 185 -4.12 11.94 41.33
CA LYS A 185 -3.10 11.43 40.39
C LYS A 185 -2.18 10.31 40.92
N PRO A 186 -2.32 9.04 40.47
CA PRO A 186 -1.17 8.16 40.37
C PRO A 186 -0.41 8.54 39.09
N ARG A 187 0.68 9.29 39.23
CA ARG A 187 1.65 9.64 38.16
C ARG A 187 2.05 8.44 37.29
N VAL A 188 2.03 7.25 37.91
CA VAL A 188 2.28 5.95 37.29
C VAL A 188 1.20 5.55 36.28
N ALA A 189 -0.08 5.87 36.51
CA ALA A 189 -1.16 5.51 35.59
C ALA A 189 -1.08 6.31 34.28
N SER A 190 -0.66 7.58 34.34
CA SER A 190 -0.43 8.40 33.14
C SER A 190 0.76 7.91 32.33
N GLU A 191 1.85 7.48 32.98
CA GLU A 191 3.02 6.91 32.29
C GLU A 191 2.71 5.56 31.64
N ILE A 192 2.00 4.68 32.35
CA ILE A 192 1.55 3.38 31.82
C ILE A 192 0.60 3.56 30.64
N THR A 193 -0.28 4.56 30.68
CA THR A 193 -1.23 4.80 29.58
C THR A 193 -0.56 5.45 28.38
N ALA A 194 0.42 6.34 28.57
CA ALA A 194 1.26 6.86 27.49
C ALA A 194 2.07 5.74 26.81
N LEU A 195 2.67 4.85 27.61
CA LEU A 195 3.29 3.61 27.12
C LEU A 195 2.27 2.72 26.42
N GLY A 196 1.04 2.64 26.93
CA GLY A 196 -0.05 1.86 26.35
C GLY A 196 -0.51 2.39 24.98
N ILE A 197 -0.66 3.70 24.83
CA ILE A 197 -1.00 4.35 23.55
C ILE A 197 0.18 4.26 22.58
N GLY A 198 1.41 4.47 23.04
CA GLY A 198 2.61 4.26 22.23
C GLY A 198 2.75 2.82 21.76
N ALA A 199 2.50 1.84 22.64
CA ALA A 199 2.47 0.43 22.31
C ALA A 199 1.31 0.09 21.38
N LEU A 200 0.12 0.68 21.57
CA LEU A 200 -1.02 0.49 20.68
C LEU A 200 -0.72 1.06 19.29
N ALA A 201 -0.11 2.24 19.19
CA ALA A 201 0.35 2.82 17.94
C ALA A 201 1.41 1.94 17.27
N ALA A 202 2.38 1.42 18.02
CA ALA A 202 3.41 0.50 17.52
C ALA A 202 2.82 -0.86 17.09
N LEU A 203 1.86 -1.40 17.85
CA LEU A 203 1.15 -2.63 17.51
C LEU A 203 0.25 -2.42 16.30
N ASN A 204 -0.40 -1.27 16.19
CA ASN A 204 -1.20 -0.89 15.05
C ASN A 204 -0.32 -0.70 13.81
N PHE A 205 0.86 -0.11 13.96
CA PHE A 205 1.89 -0.04 12.91
C PHE A 205 2.35 -1.43 12.48
N GLN A 206 2.67 -2.32 13.43
CA GLN A 206 3.03 -3.72 13.18
C GLN A 206 1.89 -4.49 12.50
N ALA A 207 0.65 -4.26 12.92
CA ALA A 207 -0.52 -4.97 12.42
C ALA A 207 -0.94 -4.49 11.03
N ASN A 208 -0.85 -3.19 10.74
CA ASN A 208 -0.95 -2.65 9.38
C ASN A 208 0.18 -3.19 8.49
N SER A 209 1.42 -3.22 8.99
CA SER A 209 2.55 -3.84 8.28
C SER A 209 2.34 -5.34 8.01
N TRP A 210 1.68 -6.05 8.92
CA TRP A 210 1.33 -7.47 8.76
C TRP A 210 0.17 -7.68 7.79
N LEU A 211 -0.87 -6.82 7.84
CA LEU A 211 -1.99 -6.85 6.93
C LEU A 211 -1.57 -6.55 5.50
N SER A 212 -0.76 -5.52 5.29
CA SER A 212 -0.15 -5.26 4.00
C SER A 212 0.60 -6.51 3.51
N ARG A 213 1.42 -7.15 4.36
CA ARG A 213 2.09 -8.42 4.03
C ARG A 213 1.13 -9.58 3.72
N ARG A 214 -0.07 -9.60 4.30
CA ARG A 214 -1.08 -10.64 4.01
C ARG A 214 -1.82 -10.36 2.71
N ALA A 215 -2.23 -9.11 2.47
CA ALA A 215 -2.81 -8.67 1.21
C ALA A 215 -1.84 -8.92 0.04
N ILE A 216 -0.55 -8.68 0.26
CA ILE A 216 0.54 -8.99 -0.70
C ILE A 216 0.58 -10.48 -1.03
N ARG A 217 0.47 -11.37 -0.02
CA ARG A 217 0.45 -12.82 -0.26
C ARG A 217 -0.78 -13.25 -1.05
N ALA A 218 -1.95 -12.69 -0.73
CA ALA A 218 -3.18 -13.00 -1.45
C ALA A 218 -3.12 -12.56 -2.92
N LEU A 219 -2.63 -11.35 -3.20
CA LEU A 219 -2.45 -10.87 -4.58
C LEU A 219 -1.44 -11.72 -5.35
N LYS A 220 -0.32 -12.10 -4.72
CA LYS A 220 0.68 -12.96 -5.34
C LYS A 220 0.11 -14.35 -5.68
N GLU A 221 -0.66 -14.94 -4.78
CA GLU A 221 -1.31 -16.24 -5.01
C GLU A 221 -2.33 -16.17 -6.16
N ASP A 222 -3.11 -15.09 -6.26
CA ASP A 222 -4.06 -14.91 -7.37
C ASP A 222 -3.35 -14.67 -8.71
N GLN A 223 -2.22 -13.96 -8.70
CA GLN A 223 -1.37 -13.76 -9.87
C GLN A 223 -0.76 -15.08 -10.35
N GLU A 224 -0.17 -15.87 -9.46
CA GLU A 224 0.38 -17.19 -9.80
C GLU A 224 -0.70 -18.12 -10.39
N ARG A 225 -1.93 -18.05 -9.86
CA ARG A 225 -3.09 -18.78 -10.42
C ARG A 225 -3.47 -18.29 -11.81
N TYR A 226 -3.44 -16.98 -12.06
CA TYR A 226 -3.75 -16.41 -13.37
C TYR A 226 -2.73 -16.87 -14.43
N VAL A 227 -1.43 -16.75 -14.14
CA VAL A 227 -0.34 -17.19 -15.02
C VAL A 227 -0.40 -18.71 -15.28
N ALA A 228 -0.71 -19.51 -14.25
CA ALA A 228 -0.90 -20.95 -14.40
C ALA A 228 -2.08 -21.29 -15.33
N LYS A 229 -3.18 -20.54 -15.27
CA LYS A 229 -4.32 -20.73 -16.20
C LYS A 229 -3.96 -20.34 -17.63
N GLU A 230 -3.27 -19.22 -17.81
CA GLU A 230 -2.89 -18.71 -19.13
C GLU A 230 -1.88 -19.63 -19.82
N SER A 231 -0.86 -20.10 -19.10
CA SER A 231 0.11 -21.08 -19.61
C SER A 231 -0.55 -22.40 -20.00
N LYS A 232 -1.51 -22.90 -19.21
CA LYS A 232 -2.29 -24.10 -19.56
C LYS A 232 -3.11 -23.89 -20.84
N THR A 233 -3.79 -22.75 -20.96
CA THR A 233 -4.59 -22.39 -22.15
C THR A 233 -3.72 -22.29 -23.39
N ARG A 234 -2.52 -21.70 -23.26
CA ARG A 234 -1.55 -21.60 -24.36
C ARG A 234 -1.07 -22.98 -24.79
N ASN A 235 -0.72 -23.85 -23.86
CA ASN A 235 -0.27 -25.22 -24.17
C ASN A 235 -1.37 -26.05 -24.83
N GLU A 236 -2.64 -25.90 -24.42
CA GLU A 236 -3.77 -26.58 -25.07
C GLU A 236 -4.00 -26.07 -26.51
N LYS A 237 -3.78 -24.78 -26.77
CA LYS A 237 -3.95 -24.18 -28.10
C LYS A 237 -2.81 -24.54 -29.07
N PHE A 238 -1.63 -24.82 -28.54
CA PHE A 238 -0.42 -25.18 -29.32
C PHE A 238 -0.08 -26.67 -29.26
N ALA A 239 -0.87 -27.49 -28.54
CA ALA A 239 -0.75 -28.93 -28.61
C ALA A 239 -1.02 -29.35 -30.07
N PRO A 240 -0.03 -29.91 -30.79
CA PRO A 240 -0.26 -30.37 -32.15
C PRO A 240 -1.37 -31.41 -32.11
N ASN A 241 -2.33 -31.30 -33.03
CA ASN A 241 -3.41 -32.26 -33.18
C ASN A 241 -2.80 -33.59 -33.65
N VAL A 242 -2.37 -34.43 -32.71
CA VAL A 242 -1.68 -35.70 -32.98
C VAL A 242 -2.57 -36.65 -33.79
N ASP A 243 -3.89 -36.43 -33.76
CA ASP A 243 -4.86 -37.25 -34.49
C ASP A 243 -4.83 -37.04 -36.01
N ASP A 244 -4.33 -35.91 -36.52
CA ASP A 244 -4.23 -35.65 -37.97
C ASP A 244 -2.96 -36.24 -38.62
N ALA A 245 -1.93 -36.57 -37.82
CA ALA A 245 -0.68 -37.15 -38.35
C ALA A 245 -0.80 -38.65 -38.68
N SER A 246 -1.90 -39.31 -38.29
CA SER A 246 -2.13 -40.74 -38.52
C SER A 246 -2.80 -41.09 -39.86
N LYS A 247 -3.16 -40.08 -40.68
CA LYS A 247 -3.82 -40.26 -41.99
C LYS A 247 -2.94 -39.94 -43.20
N GLN A 248 -1.63 -40.09 -43.12
CA GLN A 248 -0.82 -40.21 -44.34
C GLN A 248 -0.76 -41.68 -44.77
N PRO A 249 -1.38 -42.05 -45.91
CA PRO A 249 -1.29 -43.40 -46.44
C PRO A 249 0.15 -43.66 -46.89
N LEU A 250 0.76 -44.70 -46.30
CA LEU A 250 1.99 -45.30 -46.79
C LEU A 250 1.76 -45.84 -48.21
N ASP A 251 2.59 -45.36 -49.13
CA ASP A 251 3.35 -46.17 -50.08
C ASP A 251 2.60 -46.98 -51.13
N GLN A 252 2.75 -46.59 -52.39
CA GLN A 252 3.07 -47.56 -53.46
C GLN A 252 4.09 -46.96 -54.43
N THR A 253 5.36 -47.18 -54.09
CA THR A 253 6.48 -47.18 -55.03
C THR A 253 6.36 -48.39 -55.98
N GLY A 254 5.79 -48.16 -57.16
CA GLY A 254 5.73 -49.13 -58.26
C GLY A 254 6.86 -48.89 -59.27
N SER A 255 7.90 -49.72 -59.17
CA SER A 255 8.95 -49.92 -60.17
C SER A 255 8.37 -50.47 -61.49
N SER A 256 8.76 -49.89 -62.63
CA SER A 256 8.85 -50.63 -63.90
C SER A 256 9.79 -49.94 -64.88
N ASP A 257 10.90 -50.64 -65.13
CA ASP A 257 11.88 -50.47 -66.18
C ASP A 257 11.31 -50.61 -67.62
N THR A 258 12.18 -50.30 -68.58
CA THR A 258 12.33 -50.86 -69.95
C THR A 258 11.43 -50.38 -71.10
N SER A 259 12.08 -49.72 -72.08
CA SER A 259 12.28 -50.13 -73.50
C SER A 259 12.42 -48.87 -74.37
N ALA A 260 13.59 -48.54 -74.91
CA ALA A 260 14.11 -49.05 -76.19
C ALA A 260 13.14 -48.85 -77.36
N SER A 261 13.32 -47.74 -78.10
CA SER A 261 13.46 -47.63 -79.57
C SER A 261 13.41 -46.17 -80.01
#